data_AF-A0A4U3A1E5-F1
#
_entry.id   AF-A0A4U3A1E5-F1
#
_cell.length_a   1.000
_cell.length_b   1.000
_cell.length_c   1.000
_cell.angle_alpha   90.00
_cell.angle_beta   90.00
_cell.angle_gamma   90.00
#
_symmetry.space_group_name_H-M   'P 1'
#
loop_
_entity.id
_entity.type
_entity.pdbx_description
1 polymer ?
#
loop_
_entity_poly.entity_id
_entity_poly.type
_entity_poly.pdbx_seq_one_letter_code
_entity_poly.pdbx_strand_id
1 'polypeptide(L)'
;GLKYVKDHVQTPIMADESIFSASDALKIVQGGYADLLNIKLMKCGGIREAWRIADIAETAGVKCMVGSMMESSLSVSAVAHLAAAHPNIHYFDLDAPLWLMEEPEGM
;
A
#
# COMPACT_ATOMS: atom_id res chain seq x y z
N GLY A 1 -19.22 4.56 -3.95
CA GLY A 1 -19.27 4.20 -2.52
C GLY A 1 -18.21 4.93 -1.73
N LEU A 2 -16.93 4.62 -1.97
CA LEU A 2 -15.79 5.10 -1.16
C LEU A 2 -15.82 6.61 -0.83
N LYS A 3 -15.97 7.47 -1.86
CA LYS A 3 -16.06 8.93 -1.66
C LYS A 3 -17.22 9.38 -0.77
N TYR A 4 -18.38 8.75 -0.90
CA TYR A 4 -19.51 9.07 -0.03
C TYR A 4 -19.15 8.83 1.43
N VAL A 5 -18.52 7.69 1.76
CA VAL A 5 -18.08 7.40 3.12
C VAL A 5 -17.05 8.44 3.59
N LYS A 6 -16.01 8.68 2.78
CA LYS A 6 -14.95 9.66 3.08
C LYS A 6 -15.49 11.06 3.37
N ASP A 7 -16.51 11.50 2.64
CA ASP A 7 -17.10 12.83 2.80
C ASP A 7 -18.05 12.95 4.01
N HIS A 8 -18.41 11.84 4.67
CA HIS A 8 -19.42 11.80 5.75
C HIS A 8 -18.89 11.28 7.10
N VAL A 9 -17.60 10.98 7.21
CA VAL A 9 -16.97 10.57 8.47
C VAL A 9 -15.72 11.40 8.76
N GLN A 10 -15.33 11.47 10.04
CA GLN A 10 -14.08 12.12 10.45
C GLN A 10 -12.88 11.16 10.46
N THR A 11 -13.14 9.85 10.53
CA THR A 11 -12.10 8.82 10.49
C THR A 11 -11.44 8.80 9.11
N PRO A 12 -10.10 8.89 9.00
CA PRO A 12 -9.43 8.81 7.71
C PRO A 12 -9.75 7.52 6.98
N ILE A 13 -10.02 7.62 5.68
CA ILE A 13 -10.33 6.49 4.82
C ILE A 13 -9.11 6.14 3.98
N MET A 14 -8.67 4.88 4.04
CA MET A 14 -7.57 4.36 3.23
C MET A 14 -8.10 3.49 2.09
N ALA A 15 -7.57 3.67 0.88
CA ALA A 15 -7.89 2.81 -0.25
C ALA A 15 -6.94 1.61 -0.33
N ASP A 16 -7.48 0.39 -0.21
CA ASP A 16 -6.75 -0.87 -0.42
C ASP A 16 -7.20 -1.53 -1.74
N GLU A 17 -8.30 -2.28 -1.77
CA GLU A 17 -8.77 -3.01 -2.96
C GLU A 17 -9.22 -2.09 -4.10
N SER A 18 -9.32 -0.78 -3.85
CA SER A 18 -9.55 0.21 -4.90
C SER A 18 -8.27 0.57 -5.68
N ILE A 19 -7.11 0.02 -5.32
CA ILE A 19 -5.81 0.32 -5.94
C ILE A 19 -5.06 -0.98 -6.28
N PHE A 20 -4.91 -1.21 -7.58
CA PHE A 20 -4.07 -2.26 -8.17
C PHE A 20 -3.00 -1.71 -9.12
N SER A 21 -3.04 -0.41 -9.46
CA SER A 21 -2.12 0.18 -10.42
C SER A 21 -1.88 1.66 -10.14
N ALA A 22 -0.84 2.22 -10.76
CA ALA A 22 -0.62 3.67 -10.77
C ALA A 22 -1.81 4.44 -11.37
N SER A 23 -2.54 3.85 -12.32
CA SER A 23 -3.74 4.47 -12.89
C SER A 23 -4.86 4.59 -11.85
N ASP A 24 -5.03 3.57 -11.01
CA ASP A 24 -6.04 3.58 -9.96
C ASP A 24 -5.68 4.56 -8.86
N ALA A 25 -4.41 4.58 -8.45
CA ALA A 25 -3.90 5.59 -7.52
C ALA A 25 -4.18 7.01 -8.03
N LEU A 26 -3.90 7.28 -9.31
CA LEU A 26 -4.16 8.58 -9.92
C LEU A 26 -5.65 8.97 -9.85
N LYS A 27 -6.55 8.03 -10.18
CA LYS A 27 -8.01 8.28 -10.06
C LYS A 27 -8.41 8.59 -8.62
N ILE A 28 -7.89 7.83 -7.66
CA ILE A 28 -8.21 7.99 -6.23
C ILE A 28 -7.78 9.37 -5.73
N VAL A 29 -6.54 9.80 -6.03
CA VAL A 29 -6.03 11.08 -5.55
C VAL A 29 -6.68 12.27 -6.28
N GLN A 30 -6.92 12.18 -7.60
CA GLN A 30 -7.55 13.26 -8.36
C GLN A 30 -8.99 13.52 -7.94
N GLY A 31 -9.76 12.46 -7.64
CA GLY A 31 -11.13 12.61 -7.17
C GLY A 31 -11.29 12.75 -5.67
N GLY A 32 -10.18 12.74 -4.91
CA GLY A 32 -10.20 12.80 -3.45
C GLY A 32 -11.07 11.71 -2.84
N TYR A 33 -10.94 10.47 -3.34
CA TYR A 33 -11.77 9.33 -2.92
C TYR A 33 -11.34 8.73 -1.57
N ALA A 34 -10.08 8.92 -1.17
CA ALA A 34 -9.50 8.42 0.07
C ALA A 34 -8.44 9.40 0.59
N ASP A 35 -8.17 9.34 1.89
CA ASP A 35 -7.17 10.17 2.59
C ASP A 35 -5.78 9.53 2.60
N LEU A 36 -5.71 8.21 2.40
CA LEU A 36 -4.48 7.40 2.42
C LEU A 36 -4.55 6.28 1.36
N LEU A 37 -3.41 5.76 0.94
CA LEU A 37 -3.33 4.60 0.03
C LEU A 37 -2.60 3.42 0.68
N ASN A 38 -3.09 2.19 0.47
CA ASN A 38 -2.39 0.97 0.85
C ASN A 38 -1.76 0.27 -0.37
N ILE A 39 -0.43 0.17 -0.38
CA ILE A 39 0.36 -0.45 -1.44
C ILE A 39 0.75 -1.87 -1.01
N LYS A 40 0.39 -2.86 -1.82
CA LYS A 40 0.82 -4.26 -1.64
C LYS A 40 1.46 -4.75 -2.93
N LEU A 41 2.66 -5.32 -2.85
CA LEU A 41 3.39 -5.79 -4.04
C LEU A 41 2.58 -6.82 -4.83
N MET A 42 1.88 -7.71 -4.12
CA MET A 42 1.04 -8.76 -4.71
C MET A 42 -0.23 -8.24 -5.40
N LYS A 43 -0.68 -7.02 -5.08
CA LYS A 43 -1.77 -6.37 -5.83
C LYS A 43 -1.26 -5.66 -7.07
N CYS A 44 -0.18 -4.89 -6.92
CA CYS A 44 0.27 -3.99 -7.97
C CYS A 44 1.23 -4.61 -8.99
N GLY A 45 1.59 -5.88 -8.82
CA GLY A 45 2.51 -6.56 -9.73
C GLY A 45 3.98 -6.19 -9.50
N GLY A 46 4.35 -5.90 -8.24
CA GLY A 46 5.75 -5.77 -7.82
C GLY A 46 6.26 -4.33 -7.60
N ILE A 47 7.56 -4.25 -7.33
CA ILE A 47 8.26 -3.07 -6.77
C ILE A 47 8.13 -1.83 -7.66
N ARG A 48 8.28 -1.99 -8.98
CA ARG A 48 8.24 -0.86 -9.92
C ARG A 48 6.89 -0.15 -9.91
N GLU A 49 5.80 -0.90 -9.91
CA GLU A 49 4.47 -0.30 -9.91
C GLU A 49 4.12 0.27 -8.53
N ALA A 50 4.55 -0.40 -7.45
CA ALA A 50 4.44 0.13 -6.09
C ALA A 50 5.13 1.50 -5.93
N TRP A 51 6.34 1.65 -6.48
CA TRP A 51 7.06 2.92 -6.47
C TRP A 51 6.28 4.02 -7.19
N ARG A 52 5.73 3.72 -8.38
CA ARG A 52 4.91 4.68 -9.15
C ARG A 52 3.65 5.10 -8.40
N ILE A 53 3.02 4.18 -7.67
CA ILE A 53 1.87 4.51 -6.81
C ILE A 53 2.29 5.47 -5.70
N ALA A 54 3.43 5.21 -5.06
CA ALA A 54 3.96 6.06 -3.99
C ALA A 54 4.36 7.46 -4.49
N ASP A 55 4.99 7.59 -5.66
CA ASP A 55 5.32 8.87 -6.31
C ASP A 55 4.05 9.72 -6.59
N ILE A 56 2.99 9.07 -7.11
CA ILE A 56 1.71 9.73 -7.40
C ILE A 56 1.07 10.25 -6.12
N ALA A 57 1.08 9.43 -5.07
CA ALA A 57 0.52 9.81 -3.79
C ALA A 57 1.30 10.96 -3.15
N GLU A 58 2.65 10.91 -3.21
CA GLU A 58 3.53 11.96 -2.70
C GLU A 58 3.25 13.29 -3.38
N THR A 59 3.18 13.28 -4.71
CA THR A 59 2.85 14.46 -5.52
C THR A 59 1.49 15.07 -5.14
N ALA A 60 0.54 14.22 -4.75
CA ALA A 60 -0.80 14.65 -4.32
C ALA A 60 -0.88 15.00 -2.82
N GLY A 61 0.21 14.90 -2.06
CA GLY A 61 0.22 15.09 -0.60
C GLY A 61 -0.55 14.02 0.18
N VAL A 62 -0.77 12.84 -0.44
CA VAL A 62 -1.47 11.70 0.15
C VAL A 62 -0.43 10.70 0.65
N LYS A 63 -0.48 10.35 1.94
CA LYS A 63 0.47 9.43 2.55
C LYS A 63 0.16 7.98 2.18
N CYS A 64 1.20 7.17 2.10
CA CYS A 64 1.09 5.74 1.83
C CYS A 64 1.32 4.89 3.07
N MET A 65 0.64 3.76 3.07
CA MET A 65 0.92 2.57 3.85
C MET A 65 1.44 1.48 2.91
N VAL A 66 2.30 0.62 3.41
CA VAL A 66 2.59 -0.66 2.77
C VAL A 66 1.98 -1.79 3.58
N GLY A 67 1.52 -2.82 2.86
CA GLY A 67 1.01 -4.04 3.47
C GLY A 67 1.45 -5.29 2.73
N SER A 68 1.11 -6.44 3.32
CA SER A 68 1.22 -7.75 2.69
C SER A 68 -0.13 -8.46 2.59
N MET A 69 -0.14 -9.56 1.84
CA MET A 69 -1.10 -10.65 1.98
C MET A 69 -0.57 -11.63 3.04
N MET A 70 -1.02 -12.89 3.01
CA MET A 70 -0.40 -13.96 3.82
C MET A 70 0.89 -14.42 3.15
N GLU A 71 1.97 -13.68 3.39
CA GLU A 71 3.25 -13.83 2.69
C GLU A 71 4.39 -14.19 3.67
N SER A 72 5.43 -14.86 3.16
CA SER A 72 6.63 -15.20 3.95
C SER A 72 7.53 -13.98 4.19
N SER A 73 8.50 -14.16 5.09
CA SER A 73 9.52 -13.14 5.37
C SER A 73 10.28 -12.68 4.13
N LEU A 74 10.45 -13.54 3.10
CA LEU A 74 11.03 -13.18 1.80
C LEU A 74 10.28 -12.01 1.14
N SER A 75 8.98 -12.19 0.95
CA SER A 75 8.17 -11.24 0.20
C SER A 75 7.97 -9.96 1.02
N VAL A 76 7.77 -10.12 2.34
CA VAL A 76 7.63 -8.99 3.24
C VAL A 76 8.93 -8.17 3.33
N SER A 77 10.10 -8.80 3.27
CA SER A 77 11.38 -8.08 3.19
C SER A 77 11.46 -7.21 1.94
N ALA A 78 10.93 -7.66 0.80
CA ALA A 78 10.94 -6.88 -0.43
C ALA A 78 10.12 -5.58 -0.30
N VAL A 79 8.94 -5.63 0.31
CA VAL A 79 8.14 -4.42 0.55
C VAL A 79 8.70 -3.57 1.68
N ALA A 80 9.34 -4.17 2.69
CA ALA A 80 10.04 -3.44 3.76
C ALA A 80 11.20 -2.60 3.19
N HIS A 81 11.97 -3.14 2.24
CA HIS A 81 13.01 -2.38 1.54
C HIS A 81 12.45 -1.18 0.77
N LEU A 82 11.34 -1.36 0.05
CA LEU A 82 10.66 -0.27 -0.64
C LEU A 82 10.15 0.79 0.36
N ALA A 83 9.59 0.35 1.49
CA ALA A 83 9.09 1.21 2.54
C ALA A 83 10.20 2.04 3.21
N ALA A 84 11.37 1.45 3.41
CA ALA A 84 12.54 2.14 3.94
C ALA A 84 13.16 3.13 2.93
N ALA A 85 12.99 2.89 1.63
CA ALA A 85 13.61 3.69 0.57
C ALA A 85 12.75 4.88 0.12
N HIS A 86 11.42 4.79 0.19
CA HIS A 86 10.52 5.82 -0.33
C HIS A 86 10.00 6.75 0.78
N PRO A 87 10.18 8.08 0.69
CA PRO A 87 9.89 9.01 1.79
C PRO A 87 8.39 9.14 2.14
N ASN A 88 7.50 8.92 1.17
CA ASN A 88 6.04 9.02 1.36
C ASN A 88 5.36 7.79 1.99
N ILE A 89 6.13 6.78 2.42
CA ILE A 89 5.60 5.60 3.10
C ILE A 89 5.74 5.79 4.62
N HIS A 90 4.62 5.89 5.31
CA HIS A 90 4.57 6.28 6.73
C HIS A 90 3.98 5.22 7.65
N TYR A 91 3.31 4.21 7.08
CA TYR A 91 2.61 3.17 7.83
C TYR A 91 3.00 1.79 7.27
N PHE A 92 3.04 0.79 8.15
CA PHE A 92 3.58 -0.53 7.85
C PHE A 92 2.68 -1.62 8.45
N ASP A 93 2.09 -2.45 7.60
CA ASP A 93 1.34 -3.67 7.95
C ASP A 93 2.05 -4.88 7.36
N LEU A 94 3.17 -5.21 7.99
CA LEU A 94 4.17 -6.18 7.52
C LEU A 94 4.29 -7.33 8.52
N ASP A 95 3.16 -7.75 9.08
CA ASP A 95 3.10 -8.71 10.18
C ASP A 95 2.89 -10.15 9.72
N ALA A 96 2.49 -10.40 8.46
CA ALA A 96 2.16 -11.73 7.95
C ALA A 96 3.16 -12.85 8.27
N PRO A 97 4.50 -12.64 8.24
CA PRO A 97 5.46 -13.69 8.59
C PRO A 97 5.35 -14.14 10.05
N LEU A 98 4.90 -13.25 10.95
CA LEU A 98 4.70 -13.57 12.38
C LEU A 98 3.56 -14.57 12.60
N TRP A 99 2.70 -14.76 11.61
CA TRP A 99 1.59 -15.71 11.63
C TRP A 99 1.98 -17.09 11.12
N LEU A 100 3.18 -17.26 10.54
CA LEU A 100 3.65 -18.54 10.05
C LEU A 100 4.16 -19.40 11.21
N MET A 101 3.73 -20.66 11.24
CA MET A 101 4.27 -21.66 12.18
C MET A 101 5.71 -22.04 11.82
N GLU A 102 6.01 -22.07 10.52
CA GLU A 102 7.31 -22.43 9.96
C GLU A 102 7.58 -21.53 8.74
N GLU A 103 8.80 -20.98 8.66
CA GLU A 103 9.27 -20.28 7.46
C GLU A 103 9.64 -21.31 6.38
N PRO A 104 9.40 -21.01 5.09
CA PRO A 104 9.82 -21.90 4.00
C PRO A 104 11.34 -22.13 4.02
N GLU A 105 11.77 -23.39 4.05
CA GLU A 105 13.19 -23.76 3.99
C GLU A 105 13.81 -23.46 2.60
N GLY A 106 15.07 -23.02 2.58
CA GLY A 106 15.86 -22.87 1.35
C GLY A 106 15.98 -21.44 0.79
N MET A 107 15.86 -20.44 1.65
CA MET A 107 16.30 -19.07 1.35
C MET A 107 17.75 -18.80 1.76
#